data_AF-A0A1M4E9I8-F1
#
_entry.id   AF-A0A1M4E9I8-F1
#
_cell.length_a   1.000
_cell.length_b   1.000
_cell.length_c   1.000
_cell.angle_alpha   90.00
_cell.angle_beta   90.00
_cell.angle_gamma   90.00
#
_symmetry.space_group_name_H-M   'P 1'
#
loop_
_entity.id
_entity.type
_entity.pdbx_description
1 polymer ?
#
loop_
_entity_poly.entity_id
_entity_poly.type
_entity_poly.pdbx_seq_one_letter_code
_entity_poly.pdbx_strand_id
1 'polypeptide(L)'
;MSGIRIARSLAGVLLGTALGVAELLFLVVAAPAALVPALRPAAARGLARLTALERARLSTWLGHEPARRDGGYTFLAARAGLGVLGGYLCASTLFLAVLLLAGGAWDLIWGDSEPVPLELPGVKIVTNGGALGITAGLALLAALALLVAALAALDRRLAARFLGPSGEELMRRRIAELTETRSGIVRAVDDERRRIERDLHDGVQQRGVALAMLLGRARHAIDLLRAGDGPGGGDTARRRSTRRRVAADAPRSADRN
;
A
#
# COMPACT_ATOMS: atom_id res chain seq x y z
N MET A 1 -2.73 6.51 22.16
CA MET A 1 -2.87 5.59 21.00
C MET A 1 -2.98 4.10 21.36
N SER A 2 -2.62 3.63 22.58
CA SER A 2 -2.71 2.21 22.95
C SER A 2 -4.13 1.74 23.30
N GLY A 3 -4.90 2.54 24.07
CA GLY A 3 -6.24 2.17 24.54
C GLY A 3 -7.29 1.92 23.44
N ILE A 4 -7.25 2.71 22.35
CA ILE A 4 -8.18 2.55 21.21
C ILE A 4 -7.96 1.21 20.50
N ARG A 5 -6.71 0.71 20.46
CA ARG A 5 -6.41 -0.60 19.85
C ARG A 5 -6.93 -1.75 20.70
N ILE A 6 -6.80 -1.65 22.03
CA ILE A 6 -7.29 -2.65 22.99
C ILE A 6 -8.82 -2.71 23.00
N ALA A 7 -9.50 -1.56 22.98
CA ALA A 7 -10.95 -1.49 22.90
C ALA A 7 -11.47 -2.08 21.58
N ARG A 8 -10.80 -1.80 20.45
CA ARG A 8 -11.15 -2.39 19.15
C ARG A 8 -10.92 -3.89 19.10
N SER A 9 -9.88 -4.42 19.74
CA SER A 9 -9.65 -5.87 19.79
C SER A 9 -10.68 -6.60 20.66
N LEU A 10 -11.07 -6.02 21.79
CA LEU A 10 -12.12 -6.58 22.66
C LEU A 10 -13.48 -6.59 21.98
N ALA A 11 -13.87 -5.46 21.37
CA ALA A 11 -15.09 -5.38 20.57
C ALA A 11 -15.05 -6.37 19.40
N GLY A 12 -13.91 -6.50 18.72
CA GLY A 12 -13.70 -7.47 17.65
C GLY A 12 -13.93 -8.91 18.11
N VAL A 13 -13.43 -9.29 19.28
CA VAL A 13 -13.60 -10.67 19.81
C VAL A 13 -15.02 -10.92 20.30
N LEU A 14 -15.66 -9.99 21.01
CA LEU A 14 -17.06 -10.13 21.42
C LEU A 14 -18.01 -10.25 20.22
N LEU A 15 -17.77 -9.47 19.17
CA LEU A 15 -18.53 -9.60 17.93
C LEU A 15 -18.22 -10.91 17.20
N GLY A 16 -16.99 -11.42 17.34
CA GLY A 16 -16.56 -12.70 16.77
C GLY A 16 -17.16 -13.92 17.44
N THR A 17 -17.33 -13.88 18.77
CA THR A 17 -17.97 -14.96 19.52
C THR A 17 -19.47 -15.01 19.24
N ALA A 18 -20.15 -13.86 19.23
CA ALA A 18 -21.56 -13.77 18.86
C ALA A 18 -21.82 -14.27 17.42
N LEU A 19 -20.95 -13.91 16.49
CA LEU A 19 -21.05 -14.36 15.09
C LEU A 19 -20.75 -15.86 14.95
N GLY A 20 -19.78 -16.40 15.70
CA GLY A 20 -19.47 -17.84 15.70
C GLY A 20 -20.62 -18.72 16.21
N VAL A 21 -21.38 -18.24 17.21
CA VAL A 21 -22.60 -18.92 17.67
C VAL A 21 -23.69 -18.88 16.60
N ALA A 22 -23.90 -17.72 15.96
CA ALA A 22 -24.87 -17.58 14.88
C ALA A 22 -24.53 -18.45 13.66
N GLU A 23 -23.24 -18.58 13.33
CA GLU A 23 -22.74 -19.45 12.26
C GLU A 23 -22.91 -20.93 12.57
N LEU A 24 -22.66 -21.35 13.82
CA LEU A 24 -22.87 -22.73 14.24
C LEU A 24 -24.36 -23.10 14.16
N LEU A 25 -25.25 -22.22 14.65
CA LEU A 25 -26.70 -22.40 14.53
C LEU A 25 -27.14 -22.46 13.05
N PHE A 26 -26.57 -21.58 12.21
CA PHE A 26 -26.83 -21.61 10.77
C PHE A 26 -26.37 -22.92 10.14
N LEU A 27 -25.18 -23.43 10.46
CA LEU A 27 -24.66 -24.69 9.91
C LEU A 27 -25.47 -25.90 10.35
N VAL A 28 -25.93 -25.93 11.60
CA VAL A 28 -26.81 -27.00 12.13
C VAL A 28 -28.13 -27.06 11.37
N VAL A 29 -28.68 -25.92 10.95
CA VAL A 29 -29.94 -25.84 10.17
C VAL A 29 -29.70 -25.98 8.66
N ALA A 30 -28.62 -25.40 8.14
CA ALA A 30 -28.32 -25.36 6.71
C ALA A 30 -27.77 -26.69 6.18
N ALA A 31 -27.05 -27.48 6.99
CA ALA A 31 -26.56 -28.80 6.60
C ALA A 31 -27.68 -29.80 6.25
N PRO A 32 -28.73 -29.99 7.07
CA PRO A 32 -29.87 -30.82 6.69
C PRO A 32 -30.72 -30.18 5.58
N ALA A 33 -30.85 -28.84 5.55
CA ALA A 33 -31.58 -28.15 4.48
C ALA A 33 -30.89 -28.28 3.11
N ALA A 34 -29.56 -28.42 3.05
CA ALA A 34 -28.82 -28.62 1.81
C ALA A 34 -29.06 -30.00 1.16
N LEU A 35 -29.50 -30.99 1.94
CA LEU A 35 -29.93 -32.30 1.43
C LEU A 35 -31.22 -32.19 0.61
N VAL A 36 -32.04 -31.16 0.86
CA VAL A 36 -33.30 -30.90 0.13
C VAL A 36 -33.03 -29.97 -1.06
N PRO A 37 -33.20 -30.42 -2.33
CA PRO A 37 -32.88 -29.63 -3.52
C PRO A 37 -33.58 -28.26 -3.59
N ALA A 38 -34.82 -28.18 -3.10
CA ALA A 38 -35.61 -26.96 -3.07
C ALA A 38 -35.08 -25.88 -2.10
N LEU A 39 -34.35 -26.29 -1.05
CA LEU A 39 -33.82 -25.39 -0.02
C LEU A 39 -32.37 -24.96 -0.28
N ARG A 40 -31.67 -25.64 -1.20
CA ARG A 40 -30.30 -25.28 -1.65
C ARG A 40 -30.12 -23.80 -2.03
N PRO A 41 -31.00 -23.13 -2.81
CA PRO A 41 -30.82 -21.72 -3.15
C PRO A 41 -31.02 -20.78 -1.95
N ALA A 42 -31.79 -21.17 -0.93
CA ALA A 42 -31.93 -20.41 0.30
C ALA A 42 -30.68 -20.56 1.19
N ALA A 43 -30.17 -21.79 1.34
CA ALA A 43 -28.92 -22.07 2.06
C ALA A 43 -27.71 -21.36 1.43
N ALA A 44 -27.61 -21.35 0.09
CA ALA A 44 -26.56 -20.63 -0.64
C ALA A 44 -26.62 -19.11 -0.43
N ARG A 45 -27.83 -18.52 -0.41
CA ARG A 45 -28.03 -17.09 -0.10
C ARG A 45 -27.64 -16.75 1.33
N GLY A 46 -27.97 -17.63 2.29
CA GLY A 46 -27.58 -17.48 3.70
C GLY A 46 -26.06 -17.50 3.88
N LEU A 47 -25.38 -18.48 3.28
CA LEU A 47 -23.92 -18.58 3.29
C LEU A 47 -23.26 -17.33 2.66
N ALA A 48 -23.79 -16.85 1.53
CA ALA A 48 -23.28 -15.66 0.86
C ALA A 48 -23.41 -14.41 1.74
N ARG A 49 -24.53 -14.26 2.47
CA ARG A 49 -24.74 -13.15 3.42
C ARG A 49 -23.80 -13.23 4.62
N LEU A 50 -23.67 -14.39 5.25
CA LEU A 50 -22.79 -14.58 6.41
C LEU A 50 -21.32 -14.34 6.02
N THR A 51 -20.86 -14.93 4.92
CA THR A 51 -19.49 -14.67 4.44
C THR A 51 -19.27 -13.20 4.06
N ALA A 52 -20.28 -12.48 3.56
CA ALA A 52 -20.17 -11.03 3.33
C ALA A 52 -20.04 -10.23 4.63
N LEU A 53 -20.81 -10.58 5.67
CA LEU A 53 -20.72 -9.97 7.00
C LEU A 53 -19.37 -10.23 7.66
N GLU A 54 -18.84 -11.45 7.54
CA GLU A 54 -17.52 -11.80 8.04
C GLU A 54 -16.41 -11.02 7.34
N ARG A 55 -16.50 -10.89 6.00
CA ARG A 55 -15.57 -10.05 5.23
C ARG A 55 -15.63 -8.60 5.68
N ALA A 56 -16.82 -8.05 5.91
CA ALA A 56 -17.00 -6.69 6.41
C ALA A 56 -16.42 -6.51 7.83
N ARG A 57 -16.59 -7.48 8.72
CA ARG A 57 -15.97 -7.45 10.06
C ARG A 57 -14.44 -7.49 9.96
N LEU A 58 -13.89 -8.39 9.13
CA LEU A 58 -12.45 -8.55 8.94
C LEU A 58 -11.79 -7.31 8.30
N SER A 59 -12.43 -6.68 7.32
CA SER A 59 -11.90 -5.45 6.72
C SER A 59 -11.94 -4.28 7.71
N THR A 60 -13.07 -4.08 8.40
CA THR A 60 -13.29 -2.92 9.26
C THR A 60 -12.48 -2.98 10.56
N TRP A 61 -12.36 -4.17 11.15
CA TRP A 61 -11.77 -4.33 12.49
C TRP A 61 -10.36 -4.93 12.46
N LEU A 62 -10.04 -5.74 11.44
CA LEU A 62 -8.76 -6.46 11.31
C LEU A 62 -7.89 -5.98 10.12
N GLY A 63 -8.40 -5.08 9.26
CA GLY A 63 -7.64 -4.46 8.17
C GLY A 63 -7.24 -5.41 7.05
N HIS A 64 -7.95 -6.52 6.87
CA HIS A 64 -7.66 -7.50 5.82
C HIS A 64 -8.65 -7.34 4.66
N GLU A 65 -8.17 -7.22 3.43
CA GLU A 65 -9.00 -7.22 2.22
C GLU A 65 -9.09 -8.64 1.64
N PRO A 66 -10.16 -9.39 1.93
CA PRO A 66 -10.32 -10.74 1.42
C PRO A 66 -10.64 -10.73 -0.07
N ALA A 67 -9.91 -11.53 -0.84
CA ALA A 67 -10.16 -11.71 -2.26
C ALA A 67 -11.16 -12.84 -2.51
N ARG A 68 -11.73 -12.84 -3.72
CA ARG A 68 -12.91 -13.63 -4.09
C ARG A 68 -12.51 -15.06 -4.46
N ARG A 69 -12.41 -15.95 -3.46
CA ARG A 69 -12.30 -17.41 -3.66
C ARG A 69 -13.59 -18.12 -3.23
N ASP A 70 -14.02 -19.10 -4.03
CA ASP A 70 -15.13 -20.00 -3.71
C ASP A 70 -14.69 -21.07 -2.70
N GLY A 71 -14.73 -20.69 -1.42
CA GLY A 71 -14.40 -21.55 -0.27
C GLY A 71 -15.30 -21.29 0.95
N GLY A 72 -16.48 -20.68 0.74
CA GLY A 72 -17.32 -20.16 1.82
C GLY A 72 -17.72 -21.19 2.87
N TYR A 73 -18.03 -22.43 2.48
CA TYR A 73 -18.47 -23.49 3.40
C TYR A 73 -17.37 -23.96 4.36
N THR A 74 -16.17 -24.24 3.84
CA THR A 74 -15.05 -24.74 4.67
C THR A 74 -14.51 -23.66 5.60
N PHE A 75 -14.51 -22.41 5.13
CA PHE A 75 -14.22 -21.26 5.98
C PHE A 75 -15.24 -21.11 7.11
N LEU A 76 -16.54 -21.10 6.82
CA LEU A 76 -17.58 -20.92 7.83
C LEU A 76 -17.59 -22.06 8.85
N ALA A 77 -17.34 -23.31 8.43
CA ALA A 77 -17.25 -24.44 9.34
C ALA A 77 -16.03 -24.34 10.28
N ALA A 78 -14.85 -24.02 9.74
CA ALA A 78 -13.63 -23.83 10.55
C ALA A 78 -13.77 -22.63 11.50
N ARG A 79 -14.45 -21.57 11.05
CA ARG A 79 -14.71 -20.36 11.81
C ARG A 79 -15.71 -20.56 12.94
N ALA A 80 -16.83 -21.22 12.67
CA ALA A 80 -17.86 -21.53 13.67
C ALA A 80 -17.28 -22.34 14.84
N GLY A 81 -16.48 -23.38 14.53
CA GLY A 81 -15.79 -24.18 15.55
C GLY A 81 -14.83 -23.34 16.39
N LEU A 82 -14.03 -22.48 15.74
CA LEU A 82 -13.11 -21.59 16.44
C LEU A 82 -13.82 -20.55 17.30
N GLY A 83 -14.94 -19.98 16.81
CA GLY A 83 -15.71 -18.95 17.52
C GLY A 83 -16.38 -19.49 18.78
N VAL A 84 -16.96 -20.70 18.72
CA VAL A 84 -17.62 -21.33 19.87
C VAL A 84 -16.61 -21.80 20.93
N LEU A 85 -15.57 -22.52 20.51
CA LEU A 85 -14.52 -22.98 21.44
C LEU A 85 -13.76 -21.81 22.05
N GLY A 86 -13.36 -20.84 21.21
CA GLY A 86 -12.68 -19.63 21.66
C GLY A 86 -13.54 -18.80 22.61
N GLY A 87 -14.83 -18.64 22.30
CA GLY A 87 -15.78 -17.93 23.15
C GLY A 87 -15.99 -18.59 24.50
N TYR A 88 -16.16 -19.92 24.54
CA TYR A 88 -16.29 -20.68 25.78
C TYR A 88 -15.04 -20.58 26.66
N LEU A 89 -13.84 -20.71 26.07
CA LEU A 89 -12.58 -20.56 26.79
C LEU A 89 -12.39 -19.15 27.36
N CYS A 90 -12.73 -18.11 26.59
CA CYS A 90 -12.70 -16.74 27.09
C CYS A 90 -13.69 -16.52 28.23
N ALA A 91 -14.94 -17.01 28.10
CA ALA A 91 -15.97 -16.84 29.13
C ALA A 91 -15.62 -17.56 30.43
N SER A 92 -15.15 -18.81 30.34
CA SER A 92 -14.75 -19.59 31.52
C SER A 92 -13.51 -19.00 32.21
N THR A 93 -12.52 -18.53 31.45
CA THR A 93 -11.33 -17.84 31.99
C THR A 93 -11.71 -16.53 32.67
N LEU A 94 -12.59 -15.74 32.07
CA LEU A 94 -13.08 -14.49 32.66
C LEU A 94 -13.85 -14.76 33.95
N PHE A 95 -14.75 -15.75 33.94
CA PHE A 95 -15.51 -16.13 35.13
C PHE A 95 -14.58 -16.53 36.27
N LEU A 96 -13.59 -17.39 36.00
CA LEU A 96 -12.62 -17.82 37.01
C LEU A 96 -11.77 -16.66 37.53
N ALA A 97 -11.34 -15.75 36.65
CA ALA A 97 -10.58 -14.56 37.04
C ALA A 97 -11.39 -13.65 37.96
N VAL A 98 -12.65 -13.38 37.61
CA VAL A 98 -13.55 -12.56 38.44
C VAL A 98 -13.82 -13.24 39.78
N LEU A 99 -14.06 -14.55 39.79
CA LEU A 99 -14.29 -15.32 41.01
C LEU A 99 -13.10 -15.23 41.98
N LEU A 100 -11.87 -15.39 41.46
CA LEU A 100 -10.64 -15.30 42.25
C LEU A 100 -10.36 -13.88 42.75
N LEU A 101 -10.59 -12.87 41.92
CA LEU A 101 -10.44 -11.46 42.32
C LEU A 101 -11.48 -11.06 43.37
N ALA A 102 -12.73 -11.46 43.18
CA ALA A 102 -13.81 -11.19 44.13
C ALA A 102 -13.57 -11.90 45.47
N GLY A 103 -13.18 -13.18 45.44
CA GLY A 103 -12.81 -13.92 46.65
C GLY A 103 -11.58 -13.35 47.34
N GLY A 104 -10.56 -12.95 46.57
CA GLY A 104 -9.36 -12.33 47.12
C GLY A 104 -9.60 -10.95 47.73
N ALA A 105 -10.45 -10.13 47.10
CA ALA A 105 -10.87 -8.85 47.64
C ALA A 105 -11.77 -9.00 48.87
N TRP A 106 -12.65 -10.02 48.87
CA TRP A 106 -13.50 -10.34 50.02
C TRP A 106 -12.65 -10.70 51.25
N ASP A 107 -11.65 -11.56 51.07
CA ASP A 107 -10.71 -11.92 52.13
C ASP A 107 -9.92 -10.70 52.63
N LEU A 108 -9.53 -9.78 51.74
CA LEU A 108 -8.81 -8.56 52.13
C LEU A 108 -9.65 -7.57 52.94
N ILE A 109 -10.97 -7.51 52.69
CA ILE A 109 -11.88 -6.53 53.32
C ILE A 109 -12.47 -7.08 54.62
N TRP A 110 -12.80 -8.37 54.68
CA TRP A 110 -13.52 -9.00 55.79
C TRP A 110 -12.74 -10.08 56.55
N GLY A 111 -11.61 -10.56 56.03
CA GLY A 111 -10.97 -11.80 56.50
C GLY A 111 -9.91 -11.62 57.60
N ASP A 112 -10.16 -12.26 58.75
CA ASP A 112 -9.13 -12.87 59.62
C ASP A 112 -8.49 -14.02 58.83
N SER A 113 -7.53 -13.71 57.95
CA SER A 113 -7.00 -14.67 56.99
C SER A 113 -6.24 -15.82 57.66
N GLU A 114 -6.76 -17.04 57.59
CA GLU A 114 -6.00 -18.25 57.90
C GLU A 114 -4.87 -18.41 56.86
N PRO A 115 -3.60 -18.58 57.30
CA PRO A 115 -2.50 -18.78 56.38
C PRO A 115 -2.68 -20.08 55.59
N VAL A 116 -2.60 -20.01 54.26
CA VAL A 116 -2.63 -21.20 53.40
C VAL A 116 -1.18 -21.65 53.18
N PRO A 117 -0.78 -22.83 53.69
CA PRO A 117 0.53 -23.39 53.39
C PRO A 117 0.53 -23.96 51.97
N LEU A 118 1.34 -23.36 51.09
CA LEU A 118 1.64 -23.93 49.77
C LEU A 118 2.88 -24.81 49.90
N GLU A 119 2.69 -26.13 49.85
CA GLU A 119 3.79 -27.09 49.79
C GLU A 119 4.11 -27.42 48.33
N LEU A 120 5.13 -26.75 47.79
CA LEU A 120 5.73 -27.06 46.50
C LEU A 120 6.93 -28.01 46.72
N PRO A 121 7.30 -28.85 45.75
CA PRO A 121 8.48 -29.70 45.89
C PRO A 121 9.74 -28.85 46.14
N GLY A 122 10.23 -28.88 47.39
CA GLY A 122 11.42 -28.15 47.84
C GLY A 122 11.19 -26.74 48.40
N VAL A 123 9.96 -26.21 48.40
CA VAL A 123 9.67 -24.83 48.89
C VAL A 123 8.35 -24.81 49.65
N LYS A 124 8.38 -24.31 50.90
CA LYS A 124 7.18 -24.03 51.69
C LYS A 124 6.93 -22.52 51.71
N ILE A 125 5.83 -22.09 51.10
CA ILE A 125 5.42 -20.68 51.08
C ILE A 125 4.15 -20.58 51.91
N VAL A 126 4.18 -19.76 52.96
CA VAL A 126 2.98 -19.39 53.72
C VAL A 126 2.45 -18.10 53.11
N THR A 127 1.20 -18.09 52.66
CA THR A 127 0.59 -16.90 52.04
C THR A 127 -0.88 -16.78 52.45
N ASN A 128 -1.40 -15.56 52.48
CA ASN A 128 -2.79 -15.26 52.79
C ASN A 128 -3.69 -15.61 51.60
N GLY A 129 -4.87 -16.19 51.86
CA GLY A 129 -5.85 -16.56 50.82
C GLY A 129 -6.18 -15.41 49.87
N GLY A 130 -6.30 -14.20 50.40
CA GLY A 130 -6.57 -12.98 49.65
C GLY A 130 -5.49 -12.63 48.63
N ALA A 131 -4.22 -12.73 49.03
CA ALA A 131 -3.08 -12.48 48.15
C ALA A 131 -2.99 -13.51 47.01
N LEU A 132 -3.28 -14.80 47.30
CA LEU A 132 -3.36 -15.84 46.28
C LEU A 132 -4.52 -15.58 45.30
N GLY A 133 -5.71 -15.23 45.80
CA GLY A 133 -6.87 -14.92 44.97
C GLY A 133 -6.60 -13.74 44.01
N ILE A 134 -6.02 -12.65 44.53
CA ILE A 134 -5.71 -11.47 43.72
C ILE A 134 -4.63 -11.78 42.66
N THR A 135 -3.54 -12.43 43.05
CA THR A 135 -2.43 -12.74 42.13
C THR A 135 -2.86 -13.73 41.04
N ALA A 136 -3.57 -14.80 41.41
CA ALA A 136 -4.10 -15.77 40.45
C ALA A 136 -5.16 -15.15 39.51
N GLY A 137 -6.04 -14.31 40.06
CA GLY A 137 -7.05 -13.58 39.29
C GLY A 137 -6.44 -12.62 38.26
N LEU A 138 -5.43 -11.84 38.66
CA LEU A 138 -4.67 -10.96 37.75
C LEU A 138 -3.92 -11.75 36.68
N ALA A 139 -3.29 -12.88 37.05
CA ALA A 139 -2.63 -13.76 36.10
C ALA A 139 -3.60 -14.32 35.05
N LEU A 140 -4.81 -14.71 35.46
CA LEU A 140 -5.86 -15.17 34.54
C LEU A 140 -6.37 -14.05 33.63
N LEU A 141 -6.46 -12.80 34.10
CA LEU A 141 -6.80 -11.67 33.23
C LEU A 141 -5.71 -11.41 32.17
N ALA A 142 -4.44 -11.53 32.54
CA ALA A 142 -3.34 -11.45 31.58
C ALA A 142 -3.39 -12.60 30.56
N ALA A 143 -3.66 -13.83 31.02
CA ALA A 143 -3.84 -14.98 30.14
C ALA A 143 -5.04 -14.80 29.20
N LEU A 144 -6.14 -14.23 29.67
CA LEU A 144 -7.31 -13.90 28.86
C LEU A 144 -6.96 -12.91 27.74
N ALA A 145 -6.17 -11.86 28.03
CA ALA A 145 -5.72 -10.91 27.01
C ALA A 145 -4.87 -11.59 25.92
N LEU A 146 -3.98 -12.50 26.30
CA LEU A 146 -3.18 -13.29 25.36
C LEU A 146 -4.06 -14.23 24.52
N LEU A 147 -5.04 -14.89 25.14
CA LEU A 147 -5.99 -15.78 24.46
C LEU A 147 -6.81 -15.02 23.40
N VAL A 148 -7.34 -13.85 23.76
CA VAL A 148 -8.06 -12.94 22.84
C VAL A 148 -7.18 -12.54 21.65
N ALA A 149 -5.91 -12.18 21.90
CA ALA A 149 -4.96 -11.83 20.84
C ALA A 149 -4.65 -13.03 19.92
N ALA A 150 -4.48 -14.23 20.49
CA ALA A 150 -4.23 -15.46 19.76
C ALA A 150 -5.40 -15.85 18.85
N LEU A 151 -6.64 -15.76 19.36
CA LEU A 151 -7.86 -16.00 18.58
C LEU A 151 -7.97 -15.02 17.41
N ALA A 152 -7.71 -13.73 17.64
CA ALA A 152 -7.71 -12.72 16.58
C ALA A 152 -6.60 -12.95 15.53
N ALA A 153 -5.45 -13.52 15.92
CA ALA A 153 -4.40 -13.91 14.97
C ALA A 153 -4.80 -15.14 14.16
N LEU A 154 -5.43 -16.13 14.78
CA LEU A 154 -5.91 -17.34 14.10
C LEU A 154 -7.05 -17.03 13.13
N ASP A 155 -7.95 -16.13 13.51
CA ASP A 155 -8.99 -15.55 12.66
C ASP A 155 -8.41 -14.98 11.35
N ARG A 156 -7.33 -14.19 11.45
CA ARG A 156 -6.63 -13.64 10.28
C ARG A 156 -6.00 -14.74 9.42
N ARG A 157 -5.41 -15.77 10.04
CA ARG A 157 -4.79 -16.88 9.32
C ARG A 157 -5.82 -17.72 8.57
N LEU A 158 -6.98 -17.99 9.19
CA LEU A 158 -8.10 -18.68 8.53
C LEU A 158 -8.62 -17.86 7.36
N ALA A 159 -8.82 -16.55 7.56
CA ALA A 159 -9.23 -15.65 6.49
C ALA A 159 -8.21 -15.64 5.33
N ALA A 160 -6.91 -15.51 5.62
CA ALA A 160 -5.88 -15.54 4.58
C ALA A 160 -5.83 -16.89 3.83
N ARG A 161 -6.05 -18.01 4.52
CA ARG A 161 -5.99 -19.36 3.92
C ARG A 161 -7.19 -19.65 3.03
N PHE A 162 -8.39 -19.22 3.41
CA PHE A 162 -9.63 -19.58 2.72
C PHE A 162 -10.24 -18.45 1.87
N LEU A 163 -9.96 -17.19 2.22
CA LEU A 163 -10.44 -15.98 1.55
C LEU A 163 -9.28 -15.12 0.99
N GLY A 164 -8.06 -15.64 0.94
CA GLY A 164 -6.92 -14.95 0.33
C GLY A 164 -7.01 -14.85 -1.20
N PRO A 165 -6.21 -13.97 -1.82
CA PRO A 165 -6.16 -13.83 -3.28
C PRO A 165 -5.85 -15.16 -3.95
N SER A 166 -6.66 -15.51 -4.95
CA SER A 166 -6.35 -16.65 -5.80
C SER A 166 -4.99 -16.41 -6.44
N GLY A 167 -4.21 -17.49 -6.68
CA GLY A 167 -2.92 -17.36 -7.37
C GLY A 167 -3.04 -16.64 -8.72
N GLU A 168 -4.21 -16.75 -9.36
CA GLU A 168 -4.57 -16.02 -10.58
C GLU A 168 -4.70 -14.50 -10.37
N GLU A 169 -5.31 -14.05 -9.26
CA GLU A 169 -5.44 -12.62 -8.95
C GLU A 169 -4.07 -11.99 -8.61
N LEU A 170 -3.22 -12.72 -7.87
CA LEU A 170 -1.82 -12.32 -7.65
C LEU A 170 -1.04 -12.23 -8.97
N MET A 171 -1.24 -13.19 -9.85
CA MET A 171 -0.60 -13.20 -11.16
C MET A 171 -1.10 -12.04 -12.04
N ARG A 172 -2.40 -11.76 -12.05
CA ARG A 172 -2.97 -10.61 -12.78
C ARG A 172 -2.44 -9.28 -12.27
N ARG A 173 -2.36 -9.09 -10.95
CA ARG A 173 -1.75 -7.89 -10.36
C ARG A 173 -0.28 -7.75 -10.78
N ARG A 174 0.46 -8.85 -10.74
CA ARG A 174 1.88 -8.86 -11.16
C ARG A 174 2.05 -8.57 -12.65
N ILE A 175 1.16 -9.10 -13.50
CA ILE A 175 1.13 -8.79 -14.93
C ILE A 175 0.78 -7.31 -15.14
N ALA A 176 -0.17 -6.75 -14.39
CA ALA A 176 -0.51 -5.34 -14.48
C ALA A 176 0.67 -4.44 -14.09
N GLU A 177 1.34 -4.72 -12.96
CA GLU A 177 2.56 -4.01 -12.52
C GLU A 177 3.70 -4.12 -13.54
N LEU A 178 3.94 -5.31 -14.10
CA LEU A 178 4.93 -5.52 -15.16
C LEU A 178 4.57 -4.76 -16.44
N THR A 179 3.29 -4.75 -16.80
CA THR A 179 2.80 -4.04 -17.99
C THR A 179 2.95 -2.53 -17.82
N GLU A 180 2.61 -2.00 -16.65
CA GLU A 180 2.78 -0.60 -16.31
C GLU A 180 4.26 -0.20 -16.34
N THR A 181 5.12 -0.97 -15.68
CA THR A 181 6.57 -0.74 -15.66
C THR A 181 7.15 -0.77 -17.08
N ARG A 182 6.77 -1.78 -17.88
CA ARG A 182 7.21 -1.89 -19.28
C ARG A 182 6.72 -0.70 -20.10
N SER A 183 5.47 -0.27 -19.91
CA SER A 183 4.94 0.90 -20.62
C SER A 183 5.68 2.18 -20.27
N GLY A 184 6.09 2.34 -19.00
CA GLY A 184 6.92 3.45 -18.54
C GLY A 184 8.31 3.43 -19.18
N ILE A 185 8.95 2.26 -19.24
CA ILE A 185 10.26 2.10 -19.90
C ILE A 185 10.17 2.42 -21.40
N VAL A 186 9.16 1.90 -22.10
CA VAL A 186 8.98 2.16 -23.54
C VAL A 186 8.78 3.65 -23.81
N ARG A 187 7.97 4.35 -22.99
CA ARG A 187 7.80 5.80 -23.10
C ARG A 187 9.11 6.56 -22.89
N ALA A 188 9.88 6.19 -21.88
CA ALA A 188 11.18 6.80 -21.61
C ALA A 188 12.17 6.60 -22.77
N VAL A 189 12.19 5.39 -23.36
CA VAL A 189 13.02 5.09 -24.53
C VAL A 189 12.58 5.88 -25.76
N ASP A 190 11.28 6.01 -26.01
CA ASP A 190 10.75 6.81 -27.12
C ASP A 190 11.07 8.30 -26.97
N ASP A 191 11.00 8.83 -25.74
CA ASP A 191 11.38 10.21 -25.44
C ASP A 191 12.87 10.45 -25.67
N GLU A 192 13.73 9.54 -25.21
CA GLU A 192 15.17 9.65 -25.44
C GLU A 192 15.54 9.49 -26.91
N ARG A 193 14.87 8.58 -27.65
CA ARG A 193 15.04 8.47 -29.10
C ARG A 193 14.69 9.77 -29.81
N ARG A 194 13.52 10.36 -29.51
CA ARG A 194 13.10 11.65 -30.08
C ARG A 194 14.08 12.78 -29.75
N ARG A 195 14.73 12.72 -28.60
CA ARG A 195 15.77 13.67 -28.20
C ARG A 195 17.05 13.46 -29.02
N ILE A 196 17.56 12.24 -29.12
CA ILE A 196 18.75 11.92 -29.93
C ILE A 196 18.52 12.28 -31.41
N GLU A 197 17.35 12.00 -31.95
CA GLU A 197 17.01 12.33 -33.34
C GLU A 197 17.05 13.84 -33.60
N ARG A 198 16.52 14.65 -32.67
CA ARG A 198 16.64 16.12 -32.74
C ARG A 198 18.08 16.59 -32.59
N ASP A 199 18.79 16.10 -31.58
CA ASP A 199 20.19 16.47 -31.33
C ASP A 199 21.08 16.12 -32.55
N LEU A 200 20.83 14.99 -33.21
CA LEU A 200 21.53 14.59 -34.43
C LEU A 200 21.15 15.46 -35.62
N HIS A 201 19.86 15.72 -35.82
CA HIS A 201 19.38 16.56 -36.92
C HIS A 201 19.93 17.98 -36.81
N ASP A 202 19.85 18.59 -35.62
CA ASP A 202 20.37 19.93 -35.35
C ASP A 202 21.90 19.96 -35.46
N GLY A 203 22.60 18.93 -34.97
CA GLY A 203 24.05 18.81 -35.10
C GLY A 203 24.55 18.69 -36.54
N VAL A 204 23.83 17.94 -37.38
CA VAL A 204 24.12 17.83 -38.83
C VAL A 204 23.83 19.16 -39.53
N GLN A 205 22.72 19.82 -39.20
CA GLN A 205 22.38 21.14 -39.77
C GLN A 205 23.42 22.21 -39.44
N GLN A 206 23.90 22.27 -38.18
CA GLN A 206 24.96 23.19 -37.79
C GLN A 206 26.24 22.99 -38.60
N ARG A 207 26.66 21.72 -38.80
CA ARG A 207 27.83 21.38 -39.61
C ARG A 207 27.61 21.73 -41.09
N GLY A 208 26.41 21.53 -41.62
CA GLY A 208 26.03 21.91 -42.98
C GLY A 208 26.11 23.43 -43.22
N VAL A 209 25.56 24.24 -42.30
CA VAL A 209 25.61 25.71 -42.39
C VAL A 209 27.05 26.21 -42.29
N ALA A 210 27.85 25.67 -41.37
CA ALA A 210 29.27 26.02 -41.24
C ALA A 210 30.06 25.72 -42.53
N LEU A 211 29.79 24.58 -43.17
CA LEU A 211 30.43 24.19 -44.44
C LEU A 211 30.00 25.12 -45.58
N ALA A 212 28.71 25.44 -45.69
CA ALA A 212 28.20 26.38 -46.69
C ALA A 212 28.79 27.78 -46.54
N MET A 213 28.93 28.29 -45.31
CA MET A 213 29.59 29.57 -45.03
C MET A 213 31.09 29.55 -45.40
N LEU A 214 31.79 28.45 -45.15
CA LEU A 214 33.19 28.27 -45.55
C LEU A 214 33.33 28.28 -47.09
N LEU A 215 32.47 27.54 -47.80
CA LEU A 215 32.44 27.55 -49.27
C LEU A 215 32.13 28.94 -49.83
N GLY A 216 31.18 29.66 -49.24
CA GLY A 216 30.82 31.02 -49.65
C GLY A 216 32.00 31.99 -49.55
N ARG A 217 32.75 31.94 -48.45
CA ARG A 217 33.98 32.75 -48.28
C ARG A 217 35.08 32.38 -49.27
N ALA A 218 35.29 31.08 -49.52
CA ALA A 218 36.26 30.63 -50.51
C ALA A 218 35.89 31.08 -51.93
N ARG A 219 34.61 31.03 -52.29
CA ARG A 219 34.10 31.50 -53.59
C ARG A 219 34.35 33.01 -53.76
N HIS A 220 33.99 33.82 -52.77
CA HIS A 220 34.25 35.25 -52.80
C HIS A 220 35.74 35.60 -52.86
N ALA A 221 36.60 34.87 -52.16
CA ALA A 221 38.04 35.07 -52.27
C ALA A 221 38.55 34.78 -53.70
N ILE A 222 38.06 33.71 -54.34
CA ILE A 222 38.40 33.38 -55.73
C ILE A 222 37.88 34.45 -56.70
N ASP A 223 36.65 34.94 -56.51
CA ASP A 223 36.06 35.98 -57.35
C ASP A 223 36.83 37.31 -57.20
N LEU A 224 37.26 37.67 -55.99
CA LEU A 224 38.12 38.83 -55.74
C LEU A 224 39.50 38.68 -56.39
N LEU A 225 40.10 37.50 -56.34
CA LEU A 225 41.37 37.21 -57.03
C LEU A 225 41.20 37.31 -58.57
N ARG A 226 40.12 36.76 -59.13
CA ARG A 226 39.81 36.87 -60.57
C ARG A 226 39.49 38.28 -61.02
N ALA A 227 38.85 39.09 -60.16
CA ALA A 227 38.63 40.51 -60.42
C ALA A 227 39.95 41.32 -60.38
N GLY A 228 40.99 40.79 -59.73
CA GLY A 228 42.36 41.33 -59.76
C GLY A 228 43.17 40.97 -61.01
N ASP A 229 42.82 39.88 -61.70
CA ASP A 229 43.60 39.31 -62.83
C ASP A 229 42.94 39.48 -64.23
N GLY A 230 41.85 40.23 -64.33
CA GLY A 230 41.30 40.63 -65.64
C GLY A 230 42.16 41.71 -66.32
N PRO A 231 42.32 41.70 -67.67
CA PRO A 231 43.01 42.78 -68.39
C PRO A 231 42.14 44.05 -68.35
N GLY A 232 42.24 44.79 -67.26
CA GLY A 232 41.40 45.98 -67.00
C GLY A 232 41.64 46.72 -65.68
N GLY A 233 42.64 46.34 -64.87
CA GLY A 233 42.94 46.94 -63.56
C GLY A 233 43.41 48.41 -63.56
N GLY A 234 43.24 49.16 -64.64
CA GLY A 234 43.75 50.52 -64.79
C GLY A 234 42.80 51.67 -64.42
N ASP A 235 41.48 51.46 -64.34
CA ASP A 235 40.55 52.61 -64.46
C ASP A 235 39.71 52.96 -63.21
N THR A 236 39.76 52.17 -62.15
CA THR A 236 38.97 52.45 -60.92
C THR A 236 39.68 53.38 -59.93
N ALA A 237 41.01 53.54 -60.03
CA ALA A 237 41.75 54.51 -59.21
C ALA A 237 41.64 55.97 -59.71
N ARG A 238 41.33 56.18 -61.01
CA ARG A 238 41.25 57.53 -61.61
C ARG A 238 39.89 58.22 -61.43
N ARG A 239 38.81 57.48 -61.13
CA ARG A 239 37.48 58.06 -60.86
C ARG A 239 37.30 58.62 -59.44
N ARG A 240 38.16 58.26 -58.47
CA ARG A 240 38.10 58.84 -57.11
C ARG A 240 38.77 60.21 -56.97
N SER A 241 39.73 60.56 -57.84
CA SER A 241 40.40 61.87 -57.78
C SER A 241 39.60 63.02 -58.39
N THR A 242 38.71 62.74 -59.36
CA THR A 242 37.91 63.79 -60.02
C THR A 242 36.63 64.15 -59.25
N ARG A 243 36.09 63.24 -58.42
CA ARG A 243 34.90 63.53 -57.59
C ARG A 243 35.21 64.29 -56.29
N ARG A 244 36.48 64.31 -55.85
CA ARG A 244 36.92 65.05 -54.66
C ARG A 244 37.20 66.53 -54.92
N ARG A 245 37.28 66.97 -56.18
CA ARG A 245 37.41 68.40 -56.54
C ARG A 245 36.08 69.13 -56.73
N VAL A 246 34.95 68.43 -56.83
CA VAL A 246 33.62 69.05 -56.97
C VAL A 246 32.82 69.09 -55.64
N ALA A 247 33.28 68.37 -54.61
CA ALA A 247 32.68 68.43 -53.26
C ALA A 247 33.35 69.45 -52.33
N ALA A 248 34.24 70.31 -52.86
CA ALA A 248 34.89 71.38 -52.09
C ALA A 248 34.13 72.72 -52.14
N ASP A 249 33.01 72.81 -52.86
CA ASP A 249 32.35 74.08 -53.15
C ASP A 249 30.81 74.00 -53.02
N ALA A 250 30.34 73.51 -51.87
CA ALA A 250 28.92 73.60 -51.50
C ALA A 250 28.77 74.18 -50.08
N PRO A 251 28.02 75.31 -49.92
CA PRO A 251 27.98 76.07 -48.68
C PRO A 251 27.19 75.39 -47.56
N ARG A 252 27.72 75.53 -46.34
CA ARG A 252 27.08 75.18 -45.06
C ARG A 252 25.84 76.06 -44.84
N SER A 253 24.69 75.44 -44.66
CA SER A 253 23.53 76.00 -43.94
C SER A 253 22.86 74.82 -43.20
N ALA A 254 22.90 74.84 -41.87
CA ALA A 254 21.79 75.21 -40.99
C ALA A 254 20.73 74.09 -40.94
N ASP A 255 20.62 73.31 -39.87
CA ASP A 255 20.00 73.67 -38.57
C ASP A 255 18.70 72.86 -38.41
N ARG A 256 18.37 72.50 -37.16
CA ARG A 256 17.07 72.00 -36.66
C ARG A 256 16.57 70.59 -37.00
N ASN A 257 16.69 69.72 -35.98
CA ASN A 257 15.60 69.20 -35.12
C ASN A 257 15.65 67.68 -34.94
#